data_AF-A0A833UU87-F1
#
_entry.id   AF-A0A833UU87-F1
#
_cell.length_a   1.000
_cell.length_b   1.000
_cell.length_c   1.000
_cell.angle_alpha   90.00
_cell.angle_beta   90.00
_cell.angle_gamma   90.00
#
_symmetry.space_group_name_H-M   'P 1'
#
loop_
_entity.id
_entity.type
_entity.pdbx_description
1 polymer ?
#
loop_
_entity_poly.entity_id
_entity_poly.type
_entity_poly.pdbx_seq_one_letter_code
_entity_poly.pdbx_strand_id
1 'polypeptide(L)'
;MQYNFTHELSELLHFTAGVGTAARLFSAYSSEFAHPQARPIDKVYHLKKQSFLSRVFNKPQYLPQPTPDQKVFDRVVMSMESSQDLMWITDTIHNFNSLAEAINSGNPEHINKTCDRFISYFKELMDHDQHMQKGSKGNPAETFSKDRFRGLIEIDRAINAINSIKSKILITE
;
A
#
# COMPACT_ATOMS: atom_id res chain seq x y z
N MET A 1 12.70 13.07 -30.00
CA MET A 1 13.07 11.64 -29.79
C MET A 1 11.95 11.02 -28.97
N GLN A 2 11.37 9.89 -29.38
CA GLN A 2 10.24 9.28 -28.68
C GLN A 2 10.68 7.94 -28.09
N TYR A 3 10.77 7.87 -26.77
CA TYR A 3 11.15 6.64 -26.07
C TYR A 3 9.99 5.65 -26.05
N ASN A 4 10.29 4.36 -26.26
CA ASN A 4 9.32 3.29 -26.06
C ASN A 4 9.48 2.66 -24.67
N PHE A 5 8.60 3.06 -23.76
CA PHE A 5 8.54 2.54 -22.39
C PHE A 5 7.34 1.60 -22.13
N THR A 6 6.71 1.04 -23.17
CA THR A 6 5.46 0.28 -23.00
C THR A 6 5.58 -0.86 -21.98
N HIS A 7 6.69 -1.60 -22.00
CA HIS A 7 6.93 -2.68 -21.05
C HIS A 7 7.10 -2.15 -19.62
N GLU A 8 7.94 -1.14 -19.42
CA GLU A 8 8.23 -0.57 -18.10
C GLU A 8 7.01 0.08 -17.48
N LEU A 9 6.19 0.77 -18.29
CA LEU A 9 4.92 1.34 -17.85
C LEU A 9 3.90 0.26 -17.48
N SER A 10 3.90 -0.88 -18.17
CA SER A 10 3.06 -2.03 -17.80
C SER A 10 3.46 -2.62 -16.44
N GLU A 11 4.76 -2.74 -16.19
CA GLU A 11 5.29 -3.22 -14.90
C GLU A 11 4.96 -2.25 -13.75
N LEU A 12 5.09 -0.95 -13.98
CA LEU A 12 4.67 0.09 -13.02
C LEU A 12 3.15 0.13 -12.82
N LEU A 13 2.36 -0.16 -13.84
CA LEU A 13 0.91 -0.30 -13.71
C LEU A 13 0.55 -1.52 -12.86
N HIS A 14 1.25 -2.64 -13.03
CA HIS A 14 1.07 -3.81 -12.17
C HIS A 14 1.36 -3.46 -10.70
N PHE A 15 2.49 -2.79 -10.46
CA PHE A 15 2.85 -2.34 -9.12
C PHE A 15 1.79 -1.43 -8.49
N THR A 16 1.33 -0.40 -9.21
CA THR A 16 0.30 0.53 -8.70
C THR A 16 -1.05 -0.17 -8.44
N ALA A 17 -1.45 -1.14 -9.28
CA ALA A 17 -2.64 -1.96 -9.05
C ALA A 17 -2.52 -2.82 -7.79
N GLY A 18 -1.34 -3.39 -7.54
CA GLY A 18 -1.01 -4.13 -6.33
C GLY A 18 -1.09 -3.27 -5.07
N VAL A 19 -0.50 -2.07 -5.11
CA VAL A 19 -0.60 -1.07 -4.04
C VAL A 19 -2.05 -0.66 -3.79
N GLY A 20 -2.85 -0.40 -4.84
CA GLY A 20 -4.26 -0.06 -4.69
C GLY A 20 -5.09 -1.18 -4.06
N THR A 21 -4.78 -2.44 -4.40
CA THR A 21 -5.40 -3.62 -3.81
C THR A 21 -5.04 -3.73 -2.33
N ALA A 22 -3.76 -3.58 -1.98
CA ALA A 22 -3.31 -3.58 -0.60
C ALA A 22 -3.96 -2.43 0.20
N ALA A 23 -3.96 -1.21 -0.33
CA ALA A 23 -4.59 -0.06 0.32
C ALA A 23 -6.08 -0.31 0.60
N ARG A 24 -6.82 -0.92 -0.34
CA ARG A 24 -8.21 -1.31 -0.12
C ARG A 24 -8.36 -2.33 1.02
N LEU A 25 -7.52 -3.36 1.05
CA LEU A 25 -7.58 -4.43 2.07
C LEU A 25 -7.30 -3.93 3.49
N PHE A 26 -6.55 -2.84 3.63
CA PHE A 26 -6.16 -2.30 4.94
C PHE A 26 -6.79 -0.95 5.25
N SER A 27 -7.56 -0.39 4.32
CA SER A 27 -8.47 0.69 4.61
C SER A 27 -9.57 0.24 5.57
N ALA A 28 -10.14 1.24 6.25
CA ALA A 28 -11.38 1.14 7.02
C ALA A 28 -12.52 0.39 6.29
N TYR A 29 -12.50 0.31 4.95
CA TYR A 29 -13.55 -0.31 4.15
C TYR A 29 -13.37 -1.81 3.93
N SER A 30 -12.32 -2.44 4.48
CA SER A 30 -12.11 -3.88 4.36
C SER A 30 -12.99 -4.65 5.35
N SER A 31 -13.33 -5.90 5.01
CA SER A 31 -14.21 -6.76 5.81
C SER A 31 -13.65 -7.11 7.19
N GLU A 32 -12.37 -6.86 7.46
CA GLU A 32 -11.77 -7.03 8.79
C GLU A 32 -12.14 -5.88 9.75
N PHE A 33 -12.59 -4.74 9.22
CA PHE A 33 -13.10 -3.58 9.97
C PHE A 33 -14.63 -3.50 9.99
N ALA A 34 -15.32 -4.54 9.50
CA ALA A 34 -16.78 -4.66 9.53
C ALA A 34 -17.30 -5.11 10.91
N HIS A 35 -17.23 -4.17 11.88
CA HIS A 35 -18.01 -4.03 13.14
C HIS A 35 -17.71 -5.00 14.31
N PRO A 36 -18.02 -4.68 15.60
CA PRO A 36 -18.31 -3.41 16.30
C PRO A 36 -17.27 -3.06 17.42
N GLN A 37 -17.49 -1.92 18.07
CA GLN A 37 -16.62 -1.15 18.97
C GLN A 37 -15.99 -1.90 20.15
N ALA A 38 -14.79 -1.49 20.55
CA ALA A 38 -14.39 -1.55 21.96
C ALA A 38 -13.74 -0.23 22.40
N ARG A 39 -14.34 0.46 23.36
CA ARG A 39 -13.59 1.29 24.31
C ARG A 39 -12.68 0.36 25.14
N PRO A 40 -11.65 0.87 25.83
CA PRO A 40 -10.79 0.05 26.71
C PRO A 40 -11.52 -0.77 27.79
N ILE A 41 -12.82 -0.54 27.98
CA ILE A 41 -13.72 -1.15 28.97
C ILE A 41 -14.78 -2.08 28.36
N ASP A 42 -14.87 -2.21 27.04
CA ASP A 42 -15.90 -3.04 26.40
C ASP A 42 -15.45 -4.51 26.29
N LYS A 43 -16.37 -5.44 26.57
CA LYS A 43 -16.12 -6.89 26.46
C LYS A 43 -16.06 -7.29 24.98
N VAL A 44 -14.91 -7.83 24.57
CA VAL A 44 -14.64 -8.30 23.20
C VAL A 44 -15.36 -9.62 22.93
N TYR A 45 -16.07 -9.70 21.81
CA TYR A 45 -16.64 -10.95 21.29
C TYR A 45 -15.84 -11.40 20.07
N HIS A 46 -15.38 -12.66 20.06
CA HIS A 46 -14.63 -13.22 18.95
C HIS A 46 -15.55 -13.73 17.83
N LEU A 47 -15.31 -13.28 16.60
CA LEU A 47 -15.87 -13.91 15.40
C LEU A 47 -15.27 -15.30 15.20
N LYS A 48 -16.11 -16.27 14.85
CA LYS A 48 -15.66 -17.63 14.50
C LYS A 48 -14.82 -17.57 13.23
N LYS A 49 -13.59 -18.12 13.24
CA LYS A 49 -12.72 -18.16 12.05
C LYS A 49 -13.46 -18.77 10.86
N GLN A 50 -13.64 -17.98 9.80
CA GLN A 50 -14.22 -18.43 8.52
C GLN A 50 -13.18 -18.39 7.41
N SER A 51 -13.25 -19.36 6.48
CA SER A 51 -12.39 -19.45 5.30
C SER A 51 -12.70 -18.38 4.25
N PHE A 52 -11.76 -18.12 3.34
CA PHE A 52 -11.86 -17.12 2.26
C PHE A 52 -13.17 -17.22 1.46
N LEU A 53 -13.53 -18.41 0.97
CA LEU A 53 -14.73 -18.59 0.14
C LEU A 53 -16.04 -18.33 0.92
N SER A 54 -16.08 -18.71 2.19
CA SER A 54 -17.25 -18.44 3.04
C SER A 54 -17.49 -16.95 3.30
N ARG A 55 -16.45 -16.11 3.27
CA ARG A 55 -16.58 -14.66 3.49
C ARG A 55 -17.09 -13.90 2.27
N VAL A 56 -16.86 -14.44 1.07
CA VAL A 56 -17.23 -13.80 -0.20
C VAL A 56 -18.68 -14.14 -0.60
N PHE A 57 -19.13 -15.36 -0.33
CA PHE A 57 -20.42 -15.85 -0.83
C PHE A 57 -21.55 -15.94 0.22
N ASN A 58 -21.24 -15.92 1.51
CA ASN A 58 -22.25 -15.99 2.57
C ASN A 58 -22.31 -14.70 3.41
N LYS A 59 -23.52 -14.33 3.84
CA LYS A 59 -23.71 -13.25 4.83
C LYS A 59 -23.11 -13.70 6.18
N PRO A 60 -22.37 -12.81 6.89
CA PRO A 60 -21.85 -13.12 8.22
C PRO A 60 -23.00 -13.43 9.19
N GLN A 61 -22.86 -14.53 9.95
CA GLN A 61 -23.79 -14.89 11.02
C GLN A 61 -23.34 -14.24 12.33
N TYR A 62 -24.09 -13.24 12.79
CA TYR A 62 -23.93 -12.61 14.10
C TYR A 62 -24.74 -13.36 15.18
N LEU A 63 -24.22 -13.43 16.40
CA LEU A 63 -25.01 -13.81 17.59
C LEU A 63 -25.90 -12.63 18.05
N PRO A 64 -27.02 -12.87 18.78
CA PRO A 64 -28.16 -11.94 18.83
C PRO A 64 -27.93 -10.61 19.58
N GLN A 65 -28.82 -9.66 19.26
CA GLN A 65 -28.79 -8.18 19.35
C GLN A 65 -28.64 -7.50 20.74
N PRO A 66 -28.19 -6.21 20.77
CA PRO A 66 -28.25 -5.35 21.95
C PRO A 66 -29.63 -4.69 22.18
N THR A 67 -29.89 -4.25 23.41
CA THR A 67 -31.14 -3.62 23.88
C THR A 67 -31.36 -2.18 23.36
N PRO A 68 -32.61 -1.64 23.44
CA PRO A 68 -33.03 -0.43 22.72
C PRO A 68 -32.33 0.89 23.08
N ASP A 69 -31.59 0.95 24.19
CA ASP A 69 -31.00 2.19 24.71
C ASP A 69 -29.54 2.46 24.25
N GLN A 70 -28.94 1.57 23.46
CA GLN A 70 -27.63 1.85 22.88
C GLN A 70 -27.79 2.62 21.56
N LYS A 71 -27.56 3.95 21.61
CA LYS A 71 -27.20 4.72 20.41
C LYS A 71 -25.85 4.22 19.89
N VAL A 72 -25.88 3.19 19.05
CA VAL A 72 -24.72 2.70 18.32
C VAL A 72 -24.42 3.71 17.21
N PHE A 73 -23.35 4.48 17.38
CA PHE A 73 -22.78 5.22 16.26
C PHE A 73 -21.81 4.29 15.53
N ASP A 74 -22.13 3.92 14.28
CA ASP A 74 -21.22 3.19 13.41
C ASP A 74 -20.06 4.10 13.03
N ARG A 75 -19.00 4.10 13.85
CA ARG A 75 -17.71 4.69 13.51
C ARG A 75 -16.76 3.57 13.16
N VAL A 76 -16.25 3.60 11.93
CA VAL A 76 -15.17 2.73 11.51
C VAL A 76 -13.87 3.27 12.11
N VAL A 77 -13.17 2.45 12.90
CA VAL A 77 -11.90 2.82 13.54
C VAL A 77 -10.84 1.83 13.09
N MET A 78 -9.78 2.35 12.49
CA MET A 78 -8.60 1.59 12.07
C MET A 78 -7.61 1.50 13.24
N SER A 79 -6.91 0.37 13.40
CA SER A 79 -5.84 0.27 14.40
C SER A 79 -4.68 1.22 14.03
N MET A 80 -3.87 1.62 15.02
CA MET A 80 -2.69 2.45 14.74
C MET A 80 -1.73 1.76 13.76
N GLU A 81 -1.51 0.45 13.94
CA GLU A 81 -0.69 -0.36 13.04
C GLU A 81 -1.25 -0.36 11.61
N SER A 82 -2.55 -0.61 11.43
CA SER A 82 -3.17 -0.61 10.09
C SER A 82 -3.17 0.79 9.47
N SER A 83 -3.24 1.85 10.28
CA SER A 83 -3.10 3.22 9.80
C SER A 83 -1.69 3.52 9.30
N GLN A 84 -0.68 3.03 10.01
CA GLN A 84 0.73 3.19 9.61
C GLN A 84 1.03 2.37 8.36
N ASP A 85 0.56 1.12 8.31
CA ASP A 85 0.67 0.27 7.12
C ASP A 85 0.03 0.96 5.91
N LEU A 86 -1.23 1.42 6.04
CA LEU A 86 -1.93 2.10 4.95
C LEU A 86 -1.19 3.35 4.50
N MET A 87 -0.70 4.15 5.43
CA MET A 87 0.11 5.33 5.12
C MET A 87 1.32 4.92 4.27
N TRP A 88 2.15 3.98 4.73
CA TRP A 88 3.34 3.54 4.00
C TRP A 88 3.01 2.94 2.63
N ILE A 89 1.96 2.11 2.54
CA ILE A 89 1.48 1.54 1.27
C ILE A 89 1.12 2.65 0.30
N THR A 90 0.31 3.63 0.72
CA THR A 90 -0.11 4.73 -0.17
C THR A 90 1.02 5.67 -0.54
N ASP A 91 2.01 5.84 0.34
CA ASP A 91 3.16 6.71 0.09
C ASP A 91 4.02 6.18 -1.07
N THR A 92 4.05 4.86 -1.30
CA THR A 92 4.78 4.25 -2.44
C THR A 92 4.33 4.76 -3.81
N ILE A 93 3.09 5.23 -3.94
CA ILE A 93 2.54 5.75 -5.20
C ILE A 93 2.27 7.25 -5.16
N HIS A 94 2.46 7.90 -4.00
CA HIS A 94 2.08 9.31 -3.77
C HIS A 94 2.75 10.29 -4.75
N ASN A 95 3.91 9.95 -5.29
CA ASN A 95 4.65 10.80 -6.21
C ASN A 95 4.68 10.34 -7.67
N PHE A 96 3.97 9.26 -8.05
CA PHE A 96 4.05 8.68 -9.41
C PHE A 96 3.69 9.67 -10.53
N ASN A 97 2.88 10.69 -10.23
CA ASN A 97 2.62 11.79 -11.17
C ASN A 97 3.91 12.48 -11.64
N SER A 98 4.90 12.66 -10.77
CA SER A 98 6.19 13.27 -11.14
C SER A 98 6.98 12.43 -12.15
N LEU A 99 6.87 11.09 -12.10
CA LEU A 99 7.46 10.21 -13.10
C LEU A 99 6.76 10.36 -14.46
N ALA A 100 5.43 10.44 -14.45
CA ALA A 100 4.65 10.69 -15.67
C ALA A 100 5.00 12.05 -16.29
N GLU A 101 5.09 13.11 -15.48
CA GLU A 101 5.53 14.44 -15.93
C GLU A 101 6.95 14.42 -16.52
N ALA A 102 7.87 13.71 -15.88
CA ALA A 102 9.24 13.58 -16.38
C ALA A 102 9.27 12.86 -17.73
N ILE A 103 8.58 11.73 -17.88
CA ILE A 103 8.48 10.99 -19.14
C ILE A 103 7.84 11.85 -20.23
N ASN A 104 6.74 12.55 -19.93
CA ASN A 104 6.03 13.42 -20.87
C ASN A 104 6.87 14.62 -21.32
N SER A 105 7.78 15.11 -20.47
CA SER A 105 8.69 16.19 -20.83
C SER A 105 9.68 15.80 -21.95
N GLY A 106 9.93 14.49 -22.13
CA GLY A 106 10.92 13.98 -23.08
C GLY A 106 12.37 14.35 -22.77
N ASN A 107 12.63 15.05 -21.66
CA ASN A 107 13.96 15.50 -21.25
C ASN A 107 14.72 14.35 -20.54
N PRO A 108 15.83 13.83 -21.11
CA PRO A 108 16.63 12.75 -20.54
C PRO A 108 17.08 13.01 -19.09
N GLU A 109 17.54 14.22 -18.81
CA GLU A 109 18.07 14.61 -17.50
C GLU A 109 16.94 14.62 -16.45
N HIS A 110 15.79 15.17 -16.83
CA HIS A 110 14.62 15.20 -15.95
C HIS A 110 14.13 13.78 -15.64
N ILE A 111 14.06 12.90 -16.65
CA ILE A 111 13.65 11.51 -16.44
C ILE A 111 14.65 10.78 -15.54
N ASN A 112 15.95 10.91 -15.80
CA ASN A 112 16.99 10.26 -14.99
C ASN A 112 16.95 10.71 -13.52
N LYS A 113 16.86 12.02 -13.28
CA LYS A 113 16.78 12.58 -11.93
C LYS A 113 15.56 12.09 -11.17
N THR A 114 14.41 12.03 -11.84
CA THR A 114 13.17 11.51 -11.24
C THR A 114 13.28 10.02 -10.96
N CYS A 115 13.84 9.22 -11.87
CA CYS A 115 14.08 7.80 -11.65
C CYS A 115 15.01 7.55 -10.45
N ASP A 116 16.10 8.32 -10.32
CA ASP A 116 17.02 8.23 -9.18
C ASP A 116 16.32 8.52 -7.85
N ARG A 117 15.47 9.55 -7.81
CA ARG A 117 14.68 9.85 -6.62
C ARG A 117 13.79 8.68 -6.20
N PHE A 118 13.12 8.03 -7.15
CA PHE A 118 12.27 6.87 -6.85
C PHE A 118 13.07 5.66 -6.36
N ILE A 119 14.19 5.35 -7.03
CA ILE A 119 15.04 4.22 -6.64
C ILE A 119 15.60 4.44 -5.23
N SER A 120 16.10 5.64 -4.92
CA SER A 120 16.58 5.95 -3.58
C SER A 120 15.47 5.83 -2.54
N TYR A 121 14.29 6.40 -2.80
CA TYR A 121 13.16 6.29 -1.90
C TYR A 121 12.73 4.84 -1.65
N PHE A 122 12.64 4.01 -2.69
CA PHE A 122 12.30 2.59 -2.52
C PHE A 122 13.36 1.81 -1.75
N LYS A 123 14.65 2.12 -1.92
CA LYS A 123 15.72 1.53 -1.13
C LYS A 123 15.62 1.96 0.34
N GLU A 124 15.35 3.24 0.60
CA GLU A 124 15.16 3.77 1.95
C GLU A 124 13.95 3.13 2.66
N LEU A 125 12.85 2.86 1.95
CA LEU A 125 11.69 2.16 2.52
C LEU A 125 12.02 0.72 2.98
N MET A 126 12.97 0.07 2.30
CA MET A 126 13.37 -1.31 2.57
C MET A 126 14.56 -1.41 3.54
N ASP A 127 15.16 -0.29 3.92
CA ASP A 127 16.26 -0.23 4.87
C ASP A 127 15.73 -0.33 6.31
N HIS A 128 16.00 -1.46 6.96
CA HIS A 128 15.54 -1.72 8.33
C HIS A 128 16.21 -0.83 9.39
N ASP A 129 17.40 -0.27 9.10
CA ASP A 129 18.21 0.44 10.08
C ASP A 129 17.90 1.94 10.10
N GLN A 130 17.41 2.51 8.99
CA GLN A 130 17.19 3.95 8.85
C GLN A 130 15.98 4.48 9.64
N HIS A 131 14.98 3.64 9.96
CA HIS A 131 13.71 4.09 10.55
C HIS A 131 13.58 3.90 12.07
N MET A 132 14.67 3.51 12.73
CA MET A 132 14.73 3.19 14.18
C MET A 132 14.67 4.43 15.12
N GLN A 133 14.41 5.63 14.60
CA GLN A 133 14.36 6.85 15.42
C GLN A 133 13.07 6.94 16.27
N LYS A 134 13.22 7.20 17.58
CA LYS A 134 12.12 7.39 18.54
C LYS A 134 11.16 8.50 18.08
N GLY A 135 9.89 8.14 17.89
CA GLY A 135 8.81 9.06 17.50
C GLY A 135 8.40 8.99 16.02
N SER A 136 8.99 8.07 15.25
CA SER A 136 8.69 7.88 13.82
C SER A 136 7.31 7.26 13.57
N LYS A 137 6.82 7.44 12.34
CA LYS A 137 5.53 6.97 11.82
C LYS A 137 5.42 5.42 11.68
N GLY A 138 6.17 4.67 12.48
CA GLY A 138 6.41 3.23 12.31
C GLY A 138 7.55 2.95 11.33
N ASN A 139 7.92 1.67 11.20
CA ASN A 139 8.98 1.23 10.29
C ASN A 139 8.37 0.74 8.96
N PRO A 140 8.67 1.37 7.81
CA PRO A 140 8.17 0.93 6.51
C PRO A 140 8.66 -0.48 6.15
N ALA A 141 9.89 -0.85 6.52
CA ALA A 141 10.42 -2.18 6.22
C ALA A 141 9.66 -3.28 6.99
N GLU A 142 9.18 -2.98 8.21
CA GLU A 142 8.25 -3.86 8.93
C GLU A 142 6.89 -3.95 8.24
N THR A 143 6.41 -2.87 7.64
CA THR A 143 5.19 -2.92 6.82
C THR A 143 5.39 -3.91 5.69
N PHE A 144 6.34 -3.68 4.78
CA PHE A 144 6.51 -4.49 3.57
C PHE A 144 7.02 -5.93 3.80
N SER A 145 7.52 -6.26 4.99
CA SER A 145 7.89 -7.64 5.35
C SER A 145 6.70 -8.53 5.73
N LYS A 146 5.50 -7.98 5.95
CA LYS A 146 4.31 -8.77 6.31
C LYS A 146 3.89 -9.67 5.14
N ASP A 147 3.68 -10.96 5.41
CA ASP A 147 3.26 -11.97 4.41
C ASP A 147 2.03 -11.54 3.59
N ARG A 148 1.13 -10.78 4.21
CA ARG A 148 -0.07 -10.23 3.57
C ARG A 148 0.17 -9.22 2.45
N PHE A 149 1.37 -8.63 2.35
CA PHE A 149 1.75 -7.76 1.22
C PHE A 149 2.62 -8.47 0.19
N ARG A 150 3.14 -9.66 0.54
CA ARG A 150 3.97 -10.46 -0.34
C ARG A 150 3.17 -10.83 -1.58
N GLY A 151 3.69 -10.46 -2.75
CA GLY A 151 3.02 -10.67 -4.04
C GLY A 151 1.89 -9.68 -4.36
N LEU A 152 1.56 -8.74 -3.47
CA LEU A 152 0.73 -7.57 -3.79
C LEU A 152 1.60 -6.35 -4.09
N ILE A 153 2.60 -6.09 -3.24
CA ILE A 153 3.50 -4.94 -3.40
C ILE A 153 4.89 -5.47 -3.70
N GLU A 154 5.28 -5.39 -4.96
CA GLU A 154 6.57 -5.88 -5.46
C GLU A 154 7.53 -4.70 -5.71
N ILE A 155 8.15 -4.16 -4.64
CA ILE A 155 9.04 -2.98 -4.74
C ILE A 155 10.20 -3.23 -5.71
N ASP A 156 10.81 -4.42 -5.67
CA ASP A 156 11.89 -4.80 -6.59
C ASP A 156 11.46 -4.73 -8.05
N ARG A 157 10.21 -5.09 -8.35
CA ARG A 157 9.64 -5.01 -9.69
C ARG A 157 9.55 -3.56 -10.18
N ALA A 158 9.10 -2.66 -9.30
CA ALA A 158 9.07 -1.23 -9.62
C ALA A 158 10.49 -0.67 -9.82
N ILE A 159 11.45 -1.01 -8.95
CA ILE A 159 12.86 -0.63 -9.10
C ILE A 159 13.42 -1.11 -10.45
N ASN A 160 13.16 -2.37 -10.83
CA ASN A 160 13.64 -2.93 -12.09
C ASN A 160 13.04 -2.22 -13.30
N ALA A 161 11.75 -1.90 -13.29
CA ALA A 161 11.10 -1.14 -14.34
C ALA A 161 11.72 0.27 -14.48
N ILE A 162 11.95 0.96 -13.35
CA ILE A 162 12.55 2.31 -13.33
C ILE A 162 14.00 2.29 -13.81
N ASN A 163 14.80 1.29 -13.40
CA ASN A 163 16.15 1.10 -13.92
C ASN A 163 16.15 0.86 -15.43
N SER A 164 15.18 0.09 -15.94
CA SER A 164 15.05 -0.17 -17.37
C SER A 164 14.71 1.10 -18.16
N ILE A 165 13.85 1.99 -17.62
CA ILE A 165 13.61 3.33 -18.17
C ILE A 165 14.94 4.09 -18.29
N LYS A 166 15.74 4.14 -17.21
CA LYS A 166 17.05 4.81 -17.23
C LYS A 166 17.99 4.25 -18.30
N SER A 167 18.11 2.92 -18.38
CA SER A 167 18.99 2.27 -19.35
C SER A 167 18.61 2.60 -20.79
N LYS A 168 17.31 2.66 -21.10
CA LYS A 168 16.82 3.02 -22.44
C LYS A 168 17.13 4.46 -22.83
N ILE A 169 17.23 5.37 -21.87
CA ILE A 169 17.63 6.76 -22.14
C ILE A 169 19.10 6.81 -22.58
N LEU A 170 19.98 6.09 -21.87
CA LEU A 170 21.42 6.06 -22.12
C LEU A 170 21.82 5.41 -23.47
N ILE A 171 21.00 4.50 -24.01
CA ILE A 171 21.27 3.83 -25.29
C ILE A 171 20.98 4.75 -26.49
N THR A 172 20.31 5.88 -26.28
CA THR A 172 19.83 6.76 -27.36
C THR A 172 20.65 8.04 -27.52
N GLU A 173 21.72 8.21 -26.75
CA GLU A 173 22.78 9.22 -26.97
C GLU A 173 23.88 8.68 -27.90
#